data_AF-A0AAJ6AK76-F1
#
_entry.id   AF-A0AAJ6AK76-F1
#
_cell.length_a   1.000
_cell.length_b   1.000
_cell.length_c   1.000
_cell.angle_alpha   90.00
_cell.angle_beta   90.00
_cell.angle_gamma   90.00
#
_symmetry.space_group_name_H-M   'P 1'
#
loop_
_entity.id
_entity.type
_entity.pdbx_description
1 polymer ?
#
loop_
_entity_poly.entity_id
_entity_poly.type
_entity_poly.pdbx_seq_one_letter_code
_entity_poly.pdbx_strand_id
1 'polypeptide(L)'
;MSAEHAIRRKRTAREVAEQLGVSPRTVRDFVAEPRNDYLNRGEQRRREIPKLQGQNLSMRAIAEQVGCSVSTVHNALNHQDHDQGPDSDHVEASWVHHRPNHRTVRRLAIYRAQA
;
A
#
# COMPACT_ATOMS: atom_id res chain seq x y z
N MET A 1 19.54 -16.32 -9.07
CA MET A 1 19.22 -17.59 -8.41
C MET A 1 17.77 -17.51 -7.95
N SER A 2 16.91 -18.38 -8.46
CA SER A 2 15.51 -18.49 -8.04
C SER A 2 15.44 -19.32 -6.76
N ALA A 3 14.46 -19.03 -5.89
CA ALA A 3 14.26 -19.79 -4.66
C ALA A 3 13.91 -21.26 -4.97
N GLU A 4 14.63 -22.20 -4.36
CA GLU A 4 14.40 -23.64 -4.55
C GLU A 4 13.02 -24.08 -4.00
N HIS A 5 12.54 -23.42 -2.94
CA HIS A 5 11.22 -23.63 -2.37
C HIS A 5 10.46 -22.31 -2.25
N ALA A 6 9.94 -21.84 -3.38
CA ALA A 6 9.10 -20.66 -3.55
C ALA A 6 7.75 -20.77 -2.79
N ILE A 7 7.76 -20.71 -1.46
CA ILE A 7 6.58 -20.85 -0.60
C ILE A 7 6.41 -19.62 0.29
N ARG A 8 5.17 -19.13 0.43
CA ARG A 8 4.86 -18.05 1.37
C ARG A 8 5.08 -18.49 2.81
N ARG A 9 6.04 -17.86 3.48
CA ARG A 9 6.30 -18.09 4.91
C ARG A 9 5.22 -17.46 5.79
N LYS A 10 4.77 -18.20 6.81
CA LYS A 10 3.89 -17.71 7.88
C LYS A 10 4.65 -17.03 9.03
N ARG A 11 5.95 -17.29 9.13
CA ARG A 11 6.87 -16.79 10.16
C ARG A 11 7.92 -15.87 9.56
N THR A 12 8.53 -15.02 10.37
CA THR A 12 9.55 -14.08 9.86
C THR A 12 10.82 -14.82 9.44
N ALA A 13 11.58 -14.23 8.52
CA ALA A 13 12.85 -14.81 8.08
C ALA A 13 13.85 -14.99 9.21
N ARG A 14 13.77 -14.12 10.23
CA ARG A 14 14.63 -14.13 11.41
C ARG A 14 14.29 -15.29 12.34
N GLU A 15 13.01 -15.47 12.66
CA GLU A 15 12.56 -16.60 13.50
C GLU A 15 12.95 -17.94 12.88
N VAL A 16 12.73 -18.08 11.56
CA VAL A 16 13.08 -19.33 10.85
C VAL A 16 14.59 -19.55 10.83
N ALA A 17 15.37 -18.47 10.68
CA ALA A 17 16.83 -18.52 10.75
C ALA A 17 17.33 -18.95 12.13
N GLU A 18 16.77 -18.39 13.20
CA GLU A 18 17.10 -18.74 14.59
C GLU A 18 16.73 -20.20 14.89
N GLN A 19 15.60 -20.68 14.38
CA GLN A 19 15.16 -22.08 14.57
C GLN A 19 16.03 -23.10 13.81
N LEU A 20 16.52 -22.74 12.63
CA LEU A 20 17.29 -23.64 11.75
C LEU A 20 18.81 -23.46 11.88
N GLY A 21 19.28 -22.46 12.64
CA GLY A 21 20.70 -22.14 12.77
C GLY A 21 21.34 -21.58 11.49
N VAL A 22 20.55 -20.98 10.60
CA VAL A 22 21.02 -20.46 9.30
C VAL A 22 20.93 -18.93 9.24
N SER A 23 21.58 -18.31 8.25
CA SER A 23 21.45 -16.86 8.05
C SER A 23 20.04 -16.49 7.54
N PRO A 24 19.45 -15.37 8.01
CA PRO A 24 18.21 -14.83 7.46
C PRO A 24 18.26 -14.57 5.96
N ARG A 25 19.46 -14.33 5.40
CA ARG A 25 19.68 -14.18 3.96
C ARG A 25 19.41 -15.51 3.23
N THR A 26 19.93 -16.62 3.74
CA THR A 26 19.68 -17.96 3.18
C THR A 26 18.19 -18.29 3.19
N VAL A 27 17.47 -18.00 4.27
CA VAL A 27 16.01 -18.25 4.32
C VAL A 27 15.24 -17.38 3.32
N ARG A 28 15.70 -16.14 3.07
CA ARG A 28 15.12 -15.29 2.02
C ARG A 28 15.41 -15.86 0.63
N ASP A 29 16.63 -16.28 0.37
CA ASP A 29 17.02 -16.77 -0.95
C ASP A 29 16.34 -18.11 -1.29
N PHE A 30 16.14 -18.99 -0.31
CA PHE A 30 15.55 -20.32 -0.51
C PHE A 30 14.02 -20.36 -0.38
N VAL A 31 13.42 -19.52 0.47
CA VAL A 31 12.00 -19.62 0.88
C VAL A 31 11.24 -18.32 0.63
N ALA A 32 11.79 -17.36 -0.10
CA ALA A 32 10.99 -16.22 -0.54
C ALA A 32 10.02 -16.63 -1.64
N GLU A 33 8.81 -16.07 -1.55
CA GLU A 33 7.89 -16.09 -2.68
C GLU A 33 8.50 -15.32 -3.86
N PRO A 34 8.40 -15.84 -5.10
CA PRO A 34 8.83 -15.14 -6.30
C PRO A 34 8.12 -13.79 -6.40
N ARG A 35 8.87 -12.76 -6.82
CA ARG A 35 8.33 -11.39 -6.93
C ARG A 35 7.08 -11.33 -7.81
N ASN A 36 7.06 -12.08 -8.90
CA ASN A 36 5.93 -12.09 -9.84
C ASN A 36 4.66 -12.64 -9.17
N ASP A 37 4.76 -13.75 -8.44
CA ASP A 37 3.62 -14.37 -7.76
C ASP A 37 3.07 -13.46 -6.65
N TYR A 38 3.95 -12.78 -5.93
CA TYR A 38 3.57 -11.78 -4.94
C TYR A 38 2.76 -10.63 -5.56
N LEU A 39 3.21 -10.10 -6.70
CA LEU A 39 2.52 -9.02 -7.42
C LEU A 39 1.19 -9.50 -8.02
N ASN A 40 1.19 -10.67 -8.66
CA ASN A 40 0.01 -11.30 -9.24
C ASN A 40 -1.10 -11.50 -8.21
N ARG A 41 -0.76 -11.95 -6.99
CA ARG A 41 -1.76 -12.07 -5.90
C ARG A 41 -2.37 -10.72 -5.52
N GLY A 42 -1.56 -9.67 -5.50
CA GLY A 42 -2.04 -8.30 -5.28
C GLY A 42 -3.05 -7.87 -6.34
N GLU A 43 -2.71 -8.11 -7.61
CA GLU A 43 -3.58 -7.81 -8.74
C GLU A 43 -4.85 -8.64 -8.77
N GLN A 44 -4.76 -9.95 -8.53
CA GLN A 44 -5.92 -10.85 -8.47
C GLN A 44 -6.95 -10.33 -7.47
N ARG A 45 -6.51 -9.99 -6.25
CA ARG A 45 -7.41 -9.41 -5.24
C ARG A 45 -8.03 -8.09 -5.68
N ARG A 46 -7.25 -7.19 -6.29
CA ARG A 46 -7.77 -5.92 -6.83
C ARG A 46 -8.83 -6.13 -7.91
N ARG A 47 -8.73 -7.20 -8.70
CA ARG A 47 -9.71 -7.55 -9.75
C ARG A 47 -10.94 -8.29 -9.20
N GLU A 48 -10.79 -9.05 -8.12
CA GLU A 48 -11.86 -9.85 -7.51
C GLU A 48 -12.79 -9.00 -6.63
N ILE A 49 -12.24 -8.07 -5.85
CA ILE A 49 -13.00 -7.23 -4.91
C ILE A 49 -14.18 -6.48 -5.58
N PRO A 50 -14.03 -5.83 -6.75
CA PRO A 50 -15.12 -5.10 -7.40
C PRO A 50 -16.18 -6.05 -7.97
N LYS A 51 -15.75 -7.21 -8.48
CA LYS A 51 -16.67 -8.24 -8.99
C LYS A 51 -17.59 -8.75 -7.89
N LEU A 52 -17.06 -8.89 -6.67
CA LEU A 52 -17.83 -9.29 -5.49
C LEU A 52 -18.71 -8.14 -4.99
N GLN A 53 -18.26 -6.89 -5.08
CA GLN A 53 -19.10 -5.74 -4.72
C GLN A 53 -20.29 -5.57 -5.66
N GLY A 54 -20.12 -5.81 -6.96
CA GLY A 54 -21.21 -5.80 -7.95
C GLY A 54 -22.33 -6.81 -7.65
N GLN A 55 -22.07 -7.79 -6.77
CA GLN A 55 -23.05 -8.78 -6.31
C GLN A 55 -23.79 -8.34 -5.02
N ASN A 56 -23.70 -7.05 -4.64
CA ASN A 56 -24.28 -6.49 -3.40
C ASN A 56 -23.79 -7.14 -2.10
N LEU A 57 -22.59 -7.74 -2.11
CA LEU A 57 -21.96 -8.24 -0.89
C LEU A 57 -21.46 -7.07 -0.03
N SER A 58 -21.64 -7.18 1.29
CA SER A 58 -21.08 -6.21 2.22
C SER A 58 -19.56 -6.25 2.21
N MET A 59 -18.89 -5.12 2.48
CA MET A 59 -17.42 -5.05 2.53
C MET A 59 -16.81 -6.06 3.53
N ARG A 60 -17.53 -6.38 4.62
CA ARG A 60 -17.10 -7.40 5.60
C ARG A 60 -17.15 -8.81 5.00
N ALA A 61 -18.23 -9.16 4.32
CA ALA A 61 -18.35 -10.45 3.64
C ALA A 61 -17.29 -10.60 2.52
N ILE A 62 -16.98 -9.53 1.79
CA ILE A 62 -15.91 -9.52 0.79
C ILE A 62 -14.55 -9.75 1.45
N ALA A 63 -14.29 -9.09 2.59
CA ALA A 63 -13.04 -9.25 3.33
C ALA A 63 -12.85 -10.70 3.82
N GLU A 64 -13.91 -11.34 4.33
CA GLU A 64 -13.90 -12.74 4.74
C GLU A 64 -13.66 -13.68 3.56
N GLN A 65 -14.35 -13.47 2.44
CA GLN A 65 -14.24 -14.32 1.24
C GLN A 65 -12.84 -14.25 0.61
N VAL A 66 -12.25 -13.05 0.53
CA VAL A 66 -10.91 -12.84 -0.06
C VAL A 66 -9.79 -13.08 0.98
N GLY A 67 -10.13 -13.28 2.25
CA GLY A 67 -9.17 -13.50 3.34
C GLY A 67 -8.28 -12.27 3.61
N CYS A 68 -8.87 -11.07 3.52
CA CYS A 68 -8.20 -9.78 3.64
C CYS A 68 -8.80 -8.93 4.77
N SER A 69 -8.16 -7.83 5.14
CA SER A 69 -8.76 -6.88 6.08
C SER A 69 -9.79 -5.98 5.38
N VAL A 70 -10.79 -5.50 6.13
CA VAL A 70 -11.81 -4.56 5.62
C VAL A 70 -11.16 -3.28 5.05
N SER A 71 -10.09 -2.78 5.68
CA SER A 71 -9.33 -1.63 5.16
C SER A 71 -8.68 -1.89 3.81
N THR A 72 -8.28 -3.15 3.54
CA THR A 72 -7.73 -3.54 2.24
C THR A 72 -8.80 -3.49 1.16
N VAL A 73 -10.03 -3.92 1.48
CA VAL A 73 -11.18 -3.81 0.59
C VAL A 73 -11.48 -2.34 0.30
N HIS A 74 -11.56 -1.49 1.33
CA HIS A 74 -11.78 -0.05 1.16
C HIS A 74 -10.73 0.61 0.24
N ASN A 75 -9.45 0.35 0.49
CA ASN A 75 -8.37 0.93 -0.33
C ASN A 75 -8.40 0.42 -1.77
N ALA A 76 -8.77 -0.84 -1.99
CA ALA A 76 -8.87 -1.41 -3.32
C ALA A 76 -9.98 -0.76 -4.15
N LEU A 77 -11.07 -0.31 -3.50
CA LEU A 77 -12.16 0.41 -4.16
C LEU A 77 -11.77 1.86 -4.47
N ASN A 78 -11.25 2.59 -3.48
CA ASN A 78 -10.85 3.99 -3.69
C ASN A 78 -9.75 4.16 -4.76
N HIS A 79 -8.83 3.19 -4.88
CA HIS A 79 -7.78 3.26 -5.90
C HIS A 79 -8.29 3.05 -7.33
N GLN A 80 -9.45 2.41 -7.53
CA GLN A 80 -10.05 2.26 -8.86
C GLN A 80 -10.65 3.55 -9.37
N ASP A 81 -11.23 4.33 -8.46
CA ASP A 81 -11.81 5.65 -8.77
C ASP A 81 -10.75 6.65 -9.22
N HIS A 82 -9.47 6.44 -8.87
CA HIS A 82 -8.35 7.30 -9.24
C HIS A 82 -7.63 6.94 -10.55
N ASP A 83 -7.83 5.74 -11.10
CA ASP A 83 -7.31 5.38 -12.45
C ASP A 83 -8.20 5.92 -13.58
N GLN A 84 -9.43 6.36 -13.24
CA GLN A 84 -10.28 7.22 -14.06
C GLN A 84 -10.16 8.67 -13.56
N GLY A 85 -8.94 9.20 -13.54
CA GLY A 85 -8.78 10.64 -13.36
C GLY A 85 -9.55 11.38 -14.46
N PRO A 86 -10.22 12.51 -14.18
CA PRO A 86 -10.62 13.40 -15.26
C PRO A 86 -9.37 13.69 -16.08
N ASP A 87 -9.50 13.69 -17.41
CA ASP A 87 -8.45 14.07 -18.36
C ASP A 87 -7.53 15.13 -17.73
N SER A 88 -6.24 14.83 -17.66
CA SER A 88 -5.28 15.63 -16.92
C SER A 88 -5.09 17.01 -17.57
N ASP A 89 -5.92 17.98 -17.22
CA ASP A 89 -5.53 19.39 -17.23
C ASP A 89 -4.61 19.62 -16.04
N HIS A 90 -3.35 19.21 -16.20
CA HIS A 90 -2.26 19.61 -15.32
C HIS A 90 -2.01 21.12 -15.47
N VAL A 91 -2.66 21.93 -14.63
CA VAL A 91 -2.15 23.26 -14.32
C VAL A 91 -1.08 23.08 -13.24
N GLU A 92 0.19 23.27 -13.60
CA GLU A 92 1.31 23.29 -12.65
C GLU A 92 1.06 24.34 -11.56
N ALA A 93 0.58 23.89 -10.40
CA ALA A 93 0.57 24.68 -9.18
C ALA A 93 1.84 24.34 -8.40
N SER A 94 2.85 25.19 -8.59
CA SER A 94 4.10 25.24 -7.85
C SER A 94 3.88 25.17 -6.34
N TRP A 95 4.23 24.04 -5.73
CA TRP A 95 4.41 23.92 -4.28
C TRP A 95 5.80 23.39 -3.97
N VAL A 96 6.78 24.25 -4.23
CA VAL A 96 8.07 24.25 -3.52
C VAL A 96 7.76 24.18 -2.03
N HIS A 97 8.25 23.14 -1.36
CA HIS A 97 8.09 22.94 0.07
C HIS A 97 8.79 24.05 0.87
N HIS A 98 8.12 25.19 1.06
CA HIS A 98 8.48 26.15 2.09
C HIS A 98 7.49 26.01 3.25
N ARG A 99 7.84 25.16 4.22
CA ARG A 99 7.09 25.03 5.48
C ARG A 99 7.41 26.26 6.34
N PRO A 100 6.48 27.20 6.59
CA PRO A 100 6.82 28.41 7.32
C PRO A 100 7.10 28.05 8.78
N ASN A 101 8.28 28.44 9.28
CA ASN A 101 8.61 28.32 10.69
C ASN A 101 7.75 29.32 11.50
N HIS A 102 7.35 28.98 12.72
CA HIS A 102 6.43 29.75 13.59
C HIS A 102 6.84 31.21 13.84
N ARG A 103 8.11 31.56 13.58
CA ARG A 103 8.65 32.93 13.64
C ARG A 103 8.14 33.83 12.50
N THR A 104 7.87 33.28 11.31
CA THR A 104 7.41 34.01 10.12
C THR A 104 5.94 34.41 10.25
N VAL A 105 5.13 33.55 10.88
CA VAL A 105 3.69 33.78 11.12
C VAL A 105 3.48 34.97 12.07
N ARG A 106 4.31 35.12 13.11
CA ARG A 106 4.25 36.27 14.04
C ARG A 106 4.60 37.60 13.37
N ARG A 107 5.56 37.63 12.44
CA ARG A 107 5.98 38.87 11.75
C ARG A 107 4.91 39.36 10.77
N LEU A 108 4.21 38.43 10.10
CA LEU A 108 3.11 38.76 9.18
C LEU A 108 1.87 39.30 9.89
N ALA A 109 1.57 38.78 11.09
CA ALA A 109 0.43 39.22 11.89
C ALA A 109 0.55 40.69 12.36
N ILE A 110 1.77 41.16 12.64
CA ILE A 110 2.02 42.55 13.07
C ILE A 110 1.78 43.55 11.92
N TYR A 111 2.12 43.18 10.68
CA TYR A 111 1.99 44.06 9.52
C TYR A 111 0.54 44.24 9.04
N ARG A 112 -0.33 43.25 9.28
CA ARG A 112 -1.74 43.27 8.85
C ARG A 112 -2.67 44.02 9.79
N ALA A 113 -2.18 44.45 10.96
CA ALA A 113 -2.93 45.22 11.95
C ALA A 113 -2.70 46.74 11.86
N GLN A 114 -1.84 47.20 10.94
CA GLN A 114 -1.51 48.62 10.73
C GLN A 114 -2.04 49.18 9.39
N ALA A 115 -2.92 48.45 8.71
CA ALA A 115 -3.62 48.91 7.51
C ALA A 115 -5.12 49.07 7.79
#